data_AF-A0A1I2HTM8-F1
#
_entry.id   AF-A0A1I2HTM8-F1
#
_cell.length_a   1.000
_cell.length_b   1.000
_cell.length_c   1.000
_cell.angle_alpha   90.00
_cell.angle_beta   90.00
_cell.angle_gamma   90.00
#
_symmetry.space_group_name_H-M   'P 1'
#
loop_
_entity.id
_entity.type
_entity.pdbx_description
1 polymer ?
#
loop_
_entity_poly.entity_id
_entity_poly.type
_entity_poly.pdbx_seq_one_letter_code
_entity_poly.pdbx_strand_id
1 'polypeptide(L)'
;MDSVYQFEHVQLSADGSTVWVHALDGSTVGRFSKRFGLDVHTTVTQQMGGAAQCLHCTHVAPSSDDWLIFCDLMNQHHGIEVNPSLIQF
;
A
#
# COMPACT_ATOMS: atom_id res chain seq x y z
N MET A 1 -25.29 -8.91 -8.99
CA MET A 1 -24.46 -9.67 -8.03
C MET A 1 -23.07 -9.06 -8.13
N ASP A 2 -22.89 -7.91 -7.49
CA ASP A 2 -21.64 -7.17 -7.56
C ASP A 2 -20.88 -7.43 -6.27
N SER A 3 -19.82 -8.21 -6.39
CA SER A 3 -18.87 -8.53 -5.33
C SER A 3 -18.05 -7.28 -5.02
N VAL A 4 -18.53 -6.44 -4.10
CA VAL A 4 -17.76 -5.30 -3.57
C VAL A 4 -17.10 -5.75 -2.26
N TYR A 5 -16.12 -6.65 -2.35
CA TYR A 5 -15.13 -6.77 -1.28
C TYR A 5 -14.08 -5.69 -1.49
N GLN A 6 -14.50 -4.44 -1.33
CA GLN A 6 -13.59 -3.36 -1.05
C GLN A 6 -13.25 -3.52 0.43
N PHE A 7 -12.16 -4.25 0.71
CA PHE A 7 -11.55 -4.18 2.03
C PHE A 7 -11.34 -2.69 2.29
N GLU A 8 -11.98 -2.10 3.31
CA GLU A 8 -12.21 -0.66 3.46
C GLU A 8 -10.94 0.21 3.30
N HIS A 9 -9.77 -0.42 3.45
CA HIS A 9 -8.45 0.17 3.40
C HIS A 9 -7.69 -0.04 2.08
N VAL A 10 -8.09 -0.95 1.19
CA VAL A 10 -7.30 -1.32 0.00
C VAL A 10 -8.05 -1.00 -1.28
N GLN A 11 -7.42 -0.23 -2.16
CA GLN A 11 -7.95 0.15 -3.47
C GLN A 11 -7.03 -0.37 -4.57
N LEU A 12 -7.61 -1.02 -5.58
CA LEU A 12 -6.92 -1.48 -6.79
C LEU A 12 -7.33 -0.60 -7.99
N SER A 13 -6.37 -0.23 -8.84
CA SER A 13 -6.66 0.43 -10.10
C SER A 13 -7.43 -0.48 -11.06
N ALA A 14 -8.20 0.10 -11.98
CA ALA A 14 -9.01 -0.67 -12.92
C ALA A 14 -8.18 -1.61 -13.83
N ASP A 15 -6.92 -1.26 -14.10
CA ASP A 15 -5.98 -2.06 -14.88
C ASP A 15 -5.17 -3.08 -14.04
N GLY A 16 -5.41 -3.15 -12.73
CA GLY A 16 -4.70 -4.04 -11.81
C GLY A 16 -3.19 -3.77 -11.70
N SER A 17 -2.74 -2.55 -12.04
CA SER A 17 -1.33 -2.18 -12.01
C SER A 17 -0.89 -1.46 -10.74
N THR A 18 -1.84 -0.88 -10.00
CA THR A 18 -1.56 -0.03 -8.86
C THR A 18 -2.50 -0.34 -7.69
N VAL A 19 -1.94 -0.49 -6.50
CA VAL A 19 -2.66 -0.63 -5.23
C VAL A 19 -2.39 0.58 -4.35
N TRP A 20 -3.43 1.08 -3.68
CA TRP A 20 -3.33 2.08 -2.62
C TRP A 20 -3.88 1.50 -1.32
N VAL A 21 -3.24 1.85 -0.21
CA VAL A 21 -3.62 1.44 1.14
C VAL A 21 -3.87 2.70 1.99
N HIS A 22 -5.04 2.75 2.61
CA HIS A 22 -5.56 3.89 3.36
C HIS A 22 -5.69 3.55 4.85
N ALA A 23 -5.20 4.41 5.73
CA ALA A 23 -5.35 4.27 7.18
C ALA A 23 -6.66 4.91 7.68
N LEU A 24 -7.02 4.62 8.93
CA LEU A 24 -8.25 5.12 9.58
C LEU A 24 -8.31 6.65 9.70
N ASP A 25 -7.17 7.32 9.72
CA ASP A 25 -7.09 8.79 9.75
C ASP A 25 -7.23 9.43 8.35
N GLY A 26 -7.59 8.62 7.35
CA GLY A 26 -7.83 9.06 5.97
C GLY A 26 -6.56 9.24 5.14
N SER A 27 -5.38 8.97 5.69
CA SER A 27 -4.13 9.05 4.95
C SER A 27 -3.92 7.83 4.04
N THR A 28 -3.39 8.05 2.84
CA THR A 28 -2.81 6.96 2.04
C THR A 28 -1.41 6.67 2.56
N VAL A 29 -1.26 5.53 3.23
CA VAL A 29 -0.02 5.09 3.89
C VAL A 29 0.81 4.14 3.03
N GLY A 30 0.21 3.59 1.97
CA GLY A 30 0.91 2.73 1.05
C GLY A 30 0.46 2.92 -0.38
N ARG A 31 1.41 2.85 -1.32
CA ARG A 31 1.11 2.64 -2.73
C ARG A 31 2.11 1.64 -3.31
N PHE A 32 1.59 0.72 -4.12
CA PHE A 32 2.38 -0.15 -4.96
C PHE A 32 2.02 0.10 -6.42
N SER A 33 3.00 0.24 -7.30
CA SER A 33 2.79 0.35 -8.75
C SER A 33 3.77 -0.53 -9.51
N LYS A 34 3.27 -1.39 -10.40
CA LYS A 34 4.08 -2.21 -11.31
C LYS A 34 5.07 -1.40 -12.17
N ARG A 35 4.89 -0.08 -12.27
CA ARG A 35 5.74 0.82 -13.07
C ARG A 35 6.66 1.70 -12.23
N PHE A 36 6.19 2.22 -11.10
CA PHE A 36 6.85 3.32 -10.40
C PHE A 36 7.51 2.91 -9.08
N GLY A 37 7.32 1.68 -8.63
CA GLY A 37 7.85 1.20 -7.36
C GLY A 37 6.78 1.17 -6.27
N LEU A 38 7.23 1.21 -5.02
CA LEU A 38 6.36 1.19 -3.86
C LEU A 38 6.75 2.28 -2.86
N ASP A 39 5.77 2.76 -2.12
CA ASP A 39 5.95 3.69 -1.01
C ASP A 39 5.14 3.24 0.20
N VAL A 40 5.77 3.32 1.37
CA VAL A 40 5.24 3.03 2.69
C VAL A 40 5.56 4.22 3.57
N HIS A 41 4.52 4.86 4.09
CA HIS A 41 4.61 6.12 4.81
C HIS A 41 3.92 6.03 6.17
N THR A 42 4.40 6.81 7.14
CA THR A 42 3.65 7.02 8.39
C THR A 42 2.32 7.73 8.09
N THR A 43 1.33 7.49 8.96
CA THR A 43 0.02 8.17 8.91
C THR A 43 0.15 9.69 9.03
N VAL A 44 -0.86 10.44 8.58
CA VAL A 44 -0.86 11.91 8.73
C VAL A 44 -0.86 12.31 10.21
N THR A 45 -1.55 11.55 11.07
CA THR A 45 -1.57 11.78 12.52
C THR A 45 -0.15 11.68 13.12
N GLN A 46 0.63 10.68 12.72
CA GLN A 46 2.02 10.51 13.16
C GLN A 46 2.92 11.65 12.67
N GLN A 47 2.76 12.06 11.40
CA GLN A 47 3.53 13.17 10.83
C GLN A 47 3.27 14.49 11.55
N MET A 48 2.01 14.79 11.89
CA MET A 48 1.64 15.95 12.69
C MET A 48 2.22 15.89 14.12
N GLY A 49 2.47 14.68 14.63
CA GLY A 49 3.23 14.43 15.86
C GLY A 49 4.75 14.52 15.71
N GLY A 50 5.26 14.84 14.52
CA GLY A 50 6.70 15.00 14.24
C GLY A 50 7.41 13.75 13.73
N ALA A 51 6.69 12.66 13.42
CA ALA A 51 7.29 11.49 12.80
C ALA A 51 7.79 11.79 11.37
N ALA A 52 8.85 11.09 10.96
CA ALA A 52 9.29 11.14 9.57
C ALA A 52 8.24 10.50 8.64
N GLN A 53 8.01 11.10 7.48
CA GLN A 53 7.02 10.59 6.52
C GLN A 53 7.36 9.20 5.97
N CYS A 54 8.62 8.99 5.57
CA CYS A 54 9.03 7.81 4.80
C CYS A 54 9.47 6.66 5.71
N LEU A 55 8.83 5.50 5.54
CA LEU A 55 9.24 4.24 6.17
C LEU A 55 10.02 3.38 5.17
N HIS A 56 9.51 3.26 3.94
CA HIS A 56 10.19 2.53 2.86
C HIS A 56 9.69 3.02 1.50
N CYS A 57 10.59 3.46 0.62
CA CYS A 57 10.22 3.82 -0.76
C CYS A 57 11.24 3.29 -1.77
N THR A 58 10.73 2.80 -2.89
CA THR A 58 11.49 2.50 -4.10
C THR A 58 10.98 3.37 -5.25
N HIS A 59 11.85 3.66 -6.23
CA HIS A 59 11.53 4.51 -7.38
C HIS A 59 11.87 3.83 -8.71
N VAL A 60 11.78 2.50 -8.72
CA VAL A 60 12.07 1.65 -9.88
C VAL A 60 10.94 0.65 -10.05
N ALA A 61 10.78 0.08 -11.25
CA ALA A 61 9.79 -0.94 -11.49
C ALA A 61 10.00 -2.13 -10.53
N PRO A 62 9.00 -2.49 -9.71
CA PRO A 62 9.12 -3.52 -8.71
C PRO A 62 9.02 -4.92 -9.31
N SER A 63 9.63 -5.88 -8.63
CA SER A 63 9.49 -7.33 -8.86
C SER A 63 8.29 -7.92 -8.12
N SER A 64 8.02 -9.21 -8.33
CA SER A 64 7.06 -9.97 -7.52
C SER A 64 7.43 -10.01 -6.05
N ASP A 65 8.73 -10.02 -5.74
CA ASP A 65 9.20 -10.08 -4.36
C ASP A 65 8.99 -8.74 -3.66
N ASP A 66 9.17 -7.63 -4.38
CA ASP A 66 8.86 -6.28 -3.88
C ASP A 66 7.37 -6.12 -3.54
N TRP A 67 6.48 -6.80 -4.27
CA TRP A 67 5.05 -6.83 -3.93
C TRP A 67 4.78 -7.58 -2.62
N LEU A 68 5.46 -8.71 -2.39
CA LEU A 68 5.34 -9.44 -1.13
C LEU A 68 5.90 -8.63 0.04
N ILE A 69 7.03 -7.94 -0.17
CA ILE A 69 7.61 -7.00 0.80
C ILE A 69 6.63 -5.87 1.10
N PHE A 70 5.97 -5.29 0.09
CA PHE A 70 4.95 -4.27 0.31
C PHE A 70 3.81 -4.78 1.21
N CYS A 71 3.30 -6.00 0.97
CA CYS A 71 2.24 -6.59 1.79
C CYS A 71 2.70 -6.78 3.25
N ASP A 72 3.92 -7.26 3.46
CA ASP A 72 4.49 -7.42 4.81
C ASP A 72 4.65 -6.07 5.53
N LEU A 73 5.17 -5.06 4.84
CA LEU A 73 5.35 -3.72 5.39
C LEU A 73 4.02 -3.05 5.77
N MET A 74 2.94 -3.26 5.00
CA MET A 74 1.61 -2.77 5.35
C MET A 74 1.10 -3.38 6.66
N ASN A 75 1.30 -4.68 6.84
CA ASN A 75 0.92 -5.35 8.08
C ASN A 75 1.83 -4.90 9.24
N GLN A 76 3.14 -4.86 9.03
CA GLN A 76 4.12 -4.50 10.06
C GLN A 76 3.90 -3.07 10.60
N HIS A 77 3.66 -2.10 9.73
CA HIS A 77 3.60 -0.69 10.12
C HIS A 77 2.19 -0.19 10.41
N HIS A 78 1.17 -0.80 9.82
CA HIS A 78 -0.22 -0.30 9.89
C HIS A 78 -1.22 -1.36 10.37
N GLY A 79 -0.81 -2.63 10.52
CA GLY A 79 -1.72 -3.73 10.84
C GLY A 79 -2.75 -4.00 9.74
N ILE A 80 -2.47 -3.58 8.50
CA ILE A 80 -3.38 -3.74 7.36
C ILE A 80 -2.92 -4.93 6.54
N GLU A 81 -3.76 -5.96 6.48
CA GLU A 81 -3.53 -7.12 5.62
C GLU A 81 -3.89 -6.79 4.16
N VAL A 82 -2.89 -6.85 3.29
CA VAL A 82 -3.07 -6.74 1.84
C VAL A 82 -3.00 -8.13 1.23
N ASN A 83 -4.03 -8.53 0.49
CA ASN A 83 -4.07 -9.85 -0.14
C ASN A 83 -2.97 -9.96 -1.22
N PRO A 84 -1.98 -10.86 -1.08
CA PRO A 84 -0.87 -10.99 -2.03
C PRO A 84 -1.29 -11.42 -3.43
N SER A 85 -2.50 -11.96 -3.62
CA SER A 85 -3.03 -12.32 -4.94
C SER A 85 -3.64 -11.15 -5.73
N LEU A 86 -3.69 -9.93 -5.17
CA LEU A 86 -4.26 -8.75 -5.86
C LEU A 86 -3.42 -8.29 -7.06
N ILE A 87 -2.10 -8.45 -6.97
CA ILE A 87 -1.18 -8.16 -8.06
C ILE A 87 -0.71 -9.48 -8.67
N GLN A 88 -0.87 -9.58 -9.99
CA GLN A 88 -0.34 -10.66 -10.81
C GLN A 88 0.71 -10.09 -11.77
N PHE A 89 1.87 -10.73 -11.88
CA PHE A 89 2.95 -10.33 -12.79
C PHE A 89 2.90 -11.09 -14.10
#